data_AF-A0A318RFZ4-F1
#
_entry.id   AF-A0A318RFZ4-F1
#
_cell.length_a   1.000
_cell.length_b   1.000
_cell.length_c   1.000
_cell.angle_alpha   90.00
_cell.angle_beta   90.00
_cell.angle_gamma   90.00
#
_symmetry.space_group_name_H-M   'P 1'
#
loop_
_entity.id
_entity.type
_entity.pdbx_description
1 polymer ?
#
loop_
_entity_poly.entity_id
_entity_poly.type
_entity_poly.pdbx_seq_one_letter_code
_entity_poly.pdbx_strand_id
1 'polypeptide(L)'
;MITKILLDNHAVPLQVGREFRTVTPAIRKALIARDKGCAFPGCGCPAGWTDAHHITFWSHGGETSLANTVLLCRRHHNYIHHKGWTVFLGHDGHPWFIAPGKTEPMRSHARRTLTNEPLAA
;
A
#
# COMPACT_ATOMS: atom_id res chain seq x y z
N MET A 1 -16.60 21.12 -5.05
CA MET A 1 -15.56 20.08 -4.87
C MET A 1 -16.12 18.80 -5.46
N ILE A 2 -15.38 18.12 -6.34
CA ILE A 2 -15.82 16.88 -7.00
C ILE A 2 -14.99 15.73 -6.42
N THR A 3 -15.64 14.70 -5.89
CA THR A 3 -14.98 13.48 -5.39
C THR A 3 -15.17 12.36 -6.42
N LYS A 4 -14.08 11.83 -6.96
CA LYS A 4 -14.14 10.70 -7.89
C LYS A 4 -14.28 9.40 -7.10
N ILE A 5 -15.34 8.65 -7.36
CA ILE A 5 -15.59 7.33 -6.76
C ILE A 5 -15.37 6.28 -7.86
N LEU A 6 -14.44 5.34 -7.63
CA LEU A 6 -14.30 4.15 -8.46
C LEU A 6 -15.12 3.04 -7.82
N LEU A 7 -15.99 2.40 -8.60
CA LEU A 7 -16.80 1.27 -8.15
C LEU A 7 -16.31 -0.02 -8.81
N ASP A 8 -16.44 -1.15 -8.12
CA ASP A 8 -16.39 -2.46 -8.78
C ASP A 8 -17.70 -2.76 -9.54
N ASN A 9 -17.79 -3.94 -10.15
CA ASN A 9 -18.97 -4.37 -10.93
C ASN A 9 -20.26 -4.51 -10.08
N HIS A 10 -20.16 -4.41 -8.76
CA HIS A 10 -21.28 -4.48 -7.82
C HIS A 10 -21.55 -3.13 -7.15
N ALA A 11 -21.06 -2.02 -7.72
CA ALA A 11 -21.19 -0.68 -7.17
C ALA A 11 -20.50 -0.48 -5.80
N VAL A 12 -19.47 -1.26 -5.49
CA VAL A 12 -18.73 -1.15 -4.22
C VAL A 12 -17.56 -0.16 -4.36
N PRO A 13 -17.44 0.87 -3.49
CA PRO A 13 -16.37 1.87 -3.61
C PRO A 13 -14.95 1.34 -3.37
N LEU A 14 -14.12 1.41 -4.40
CA LEU A 14 -12.67 1.15 -4.41
C LEU A 14 -11.82 2.44 -4.29
N GLN A 15 -12.47 3.60 -4.35
CA GLN A 15 -11.91 4.92 -4.06
C GLN A 15 -13.01 5.81 -3.46
N VAL A 16 -12.71 6.48 -2.34
CA VAL A 16 -13.66 7.36 -1.64
C VAL A 16 -13.10 8.77 -1.38
N GLY A 17 -11.99 9.12 -2.03
CA GLY A 17 -11.36 10.44 -1.89
C GLY A 17 -10.97 10.73 -0.44
N ARG A 18 -11.30 11.93 0.05
CA ARG A 18 -10.96 12.38 1.42
C ARG A 18 -12.12 12.39 2.40
N GLU A 19 -13.31 11.92 1.99
CA GLU A 19 -14.49 11.84 2.86
C GLU A 19 -14.23 10.91 4.07
N PHE A 20 -13.47 9.84 3.87
CA PHE A 20 -13.07 8.91 4.93
C PHE A 20 -11.56 8.89 5.09
N ARG A 21 -11.09 9.02 6.34
CA ARG A 21 -9.68 8.80 6.68
C ARG A 21 -9.33 7.30 6.70
N THR A 22 -10.21 6.47 7.25
CA THR A 22 -10.01 5.02 7.32
C THR A 22 -10.50 4.36 6.04
N VAL A 23 -9.78 3.35 5.56
CA VAL A 23 -10.21 2.57 4.38
C VAL A 23 -11.57 1.92 4.62
N THR A 24 -12.41 1.90 3.59
CA THR A 24 -13.68 1.16 3.62
C THR A 24 -13.43 -0.35 3.69
N PRO A 25 -14.40 -1.16 4.12
CA PRO A 25 -14.28 -2.63 4.09
C PRO A 25 -13.94 -3.18 2.71
N ALA A 26 -14.45 -2.54 1.65
CA ALA A 26 -14.17 -2.91 0.27
C ALA A 26 -12.73 -2.67 -0.15
N ILE A 27 -12.21 -1.46 0.13
CA ILE A 27 -10.79 -1.13 -0.09
C ILE A 27 -9.92 -2.09 0.74
N ARG A 28 -10.29 -2.39 1.99
CA ARG A 28 -9.55 -3.36 2.80
C ARG A 28 -9.55 -4.76 2.18
N LYS A 29 -10.66 -5.23 1.62
CA LYS A 29 -10.74 -6.52 0.92
C LYS A 29 -9.85 -6.56 -0.32
N ALA A 30 -9.86 -5.48 -1.13
CA ALA A 30 -8.99 -5.34 -2.28
C ALA A 30 -7.50 -5.31 -1.89
N LEU A 31 -7.16 -4.60 -0.81
CA LEU A 31 -5.81 -4.57 -0.23
C LEU A 31 -5.35 -5.96 0.22
N ILE A 32 -6.22 -6.75 0.87
CA ILE A 32 -5.90 -8.12 1.29
C ILE A 32 -5.58 -9.00 0.06
N ALA A 33 -6.38 -8.87 -1.01
CA ALA A 33 -6.16 -9.63 -2.24
C ALA A 33 -4.84 -9.25 -2.94
N ARG A 34 -4.51 -7.96 -3.00
CA ARG A 34 -3.29 -7.44 -3.64
C ARG A 34 -2.03 -7.71 -2.82
N ASP A 35 -2.04 -7.35 -1.55
CA ASP A 35 -0.83 -7.31 -0.71
C ASP A 35 -0.58 -8.64 0.01
N LYS A 36 -1.61 -9.50 0.16
CA LYS A 36 -1.56 -10.83 0.80
C LYS A 36 -1.01 -10.87 2.23
N GLY A 37 -0.81 -9.71 2.86
CA GLY A 37 -0.16 -9.55 4.16
C GLY A 37 0.59 -8.21 4.23
N CYS A 38 1.55 -8.10 5.15
CA CYS A 38 2.43 -6.93 5.18
C CYS A 38 3.29 -6.91 3.91
N ALA A 39 3.10 -5.87 3.10
CA ALA A 39 3.78 -5.72 1.81
C ALA A 39 5.27 -5.41 1.95
N PHE A 40 5.74 -5.03 3.14
CA PHE A 40 7.14 -4.73 3.36
C PHE A 40 8.03 -5.94 3.00
N PRO A 41 9.12 -5.73 2.24
CA PRO A 41 9.99 -6.79 1.75
C PRO A 41 10.45 -7.75 2.87
N GLY A 42 10.16 -9.04 2.71
CA GLY A 42 10.60 -10.08 3.65
C GLY A 42 9.80 -10.21 4.96
N CYS A 43 8.72 -9.44 5.19
CA CYS A 43 8.02 -9.46 6.47
C CYS A 43 7.26 -10.77 6.76
N GLY A 44 6.45 -11.24 5.80
CA GLY A 44 5.59 -12.43 5.96
C GLY A 44 4.44 -12.32 6.98
N CYS A 45 4.16 -11.14 7.54
CA CYS A 45 3.09 -10.95 8.51
C CYS A 45 1.70 -11.05 7.84
N PRO A 46 0.74 -11.81 8.40
CA PRO A 46 -0.56 -12.03 7.78
C PRO A 46 -1.42 -10.76 7.77
N ALA A 47 -2.37 -10.67 6.84
CA ALA A 47 -3.18 -9.47 6.65
C ALA A 47 -4.01 -9.06 7.89
N GLY A 48 -4.41 -10.04 8.72
CA GLY A 48 -5.12 -9.77 9.98
C GLY A 48 -4.33 -8.92 10.98
N TRP A 49 -3.01 -8.82 10.82
CA TRP A 49 -2.10 -8.05 11.69
C TRP A 49 -1.60 -6.77 11.02
N THR A 50 -2.30 -6.32 9.97
CA THR A 50 -1.91 -5.16 9.17
C THR A 50 -2.98 -4.09 9.15
N ASP A 51 -2.50 -2.85 9.11
CA ASP A 51 -3.28 -1.65 8.86
C ASP A 51 -3.05 -1.17 7.44
N ALA A 52 -4.05 -0.47 6.88
CA ALA A 52 -3.85 0.27 5.64
C ALA A 52 -3.06 1.55 5.92
N HIS A 53 -1.91 1.66 5.28
CA HIS A 53 -1.04 2.83 5.31
C HIS A 53 -1.22 3.65 4.04
N HIS A 54 -1.47 4.95 4.17
CA HIS A 54 -1.50 5.85 3.02
C HIS A 54 -0.07 6.14 2.53
N ILE A 55 0.19 5.95 1.23
CA ILE A 55 1.50 6.24 0.60
C ILE A 55 1.77 7.74 0.65
N THR A 56 0.89 8.53 0.03
CA THR A 56 0.79 9.95 0.33
C THR A 56 -0.05 10.09 1.59
N PHE A 57 0.55 10.57 2.68
CA PHE A 57 -0.15 10.63 3.96
C PHE A 57 -1.44 11.42 3.84
N TRP A 58 -2.50 10.92 4.48
CA TRP A 58 -3.80 11.60 4.49
C TRP A 58 -3.71 13.04 5.04
N SER A 59 -2.84 13.27 6.04
CA SER A 59 -2.55 14.60 6.60
C SER A 59 -1.87 15.55 5.61
N HIS A 60 -1.20 15.00 4.59
CA HIS A 60 -0.57 15.75 3.50
C HIS A 60 -1.44 15.78 2.23
N GLY A 61 -2.73 15.47 2.35
CA GLY A 61 -3.68 15.56 1.23
C GLY A 61 -3.91 14.27 0.45
N GLY A 62 -3.31 13.14 0.87
CA GLY A 62 -3.53 11.85 0.22
C GLY A 62 -4.99 11.37 0.32
N GLU A 63 -5.46 10.75 -0.75
CA GLU A 63 -6.80 10.15 -0.83
C GLU A 63 -6.85 8.75 -0.22
N THR A 64 -8.02 8.36 0.25
CA THR A 64 -8.33 6.98 0.64
C THR A 64 -8.79 6.22 -0.61
N SER A 65 -7.83 5.51 -1.21
CA SER A 65 -8.03 4.71 -2.42
C SER A 65 -7.09 3.51 -2.42
N LEU A 66 -7.41 2.49 -3.21
CA LEU A 66 -6.51 1.36 -3.46
C LEU A 66 -5.16 1.83 -4.05
N ALA A 67 -5.17 2.90 -4.85
CA ALA A 67 -4.00 3.48 -5.50
C ALA A 67 -3.09 4.29 -4.56
N ASN A 68 -3.55 4.64 -3.37
CA ASN A 68 -2.77 5.41 -2.39
C ASN A 68 -2.65 4.68 -1.04
N THR A 69 -2.98 3.39 -0.96
CA THR A 69 -2.88 2.64 0.30
C THR A 69 -2.18 1.30 0.13
N VAL A 70 -1.54 0.81 1.20
CA VAL A 70 -0.81 -0.47 1.28
C VAL A 70 -0.95 -1.10 2.66
N LEU A 71 -0.99 -2.43 2.76
CA LEU A 71 -0.99 -3.15 4.04
C LEU A 71 0.40 -3.20 4.68
N LEU A 72 0.51 -2.70 5.91
CA LEU A 72 1.72 -2.78 6.73
C LEU A 72 1.39 -3.29 8.14
N CYS A 73 2.25 -4.16 8.68
CA CYS A 73 2.17 -4.50 10.10
C CYS A 73 2.65 -3.32 10.94
N ARG A 74 2.29 -3.28 12.23
CA ARG A 74 2.62 -2.17 13.13
C ARG A 74 4.10 -1.76 13.09
N ARG A 75 5.01 -2.75 13.07
CA ARG A 75 6.47 -2.52 13.00
C ARG A 75 6.86 -1.77 11.73
N HIS A 76 6.45 -2.26 10.55
CA HIS A 76 6.81 -1.63 9.28
C HIS A 76 6.04 -0.34 9.03
N HIS A 77 4.82 -0.22 9.54
CA HIS A 77 4.08 1.03 9.50
C HIS A 77 4.89 2.16 10.19
N ASN A 78 5.46 1.87 11.37
CA ASN A 78 6.34 2.83 12.05
C ASN A 78 7.66 3.09 11.31
N TYR A 79 8.22 2.10 10.61
CA TYR A 79 9.43 2.29 9.81
C TYR A 79 9.20 3.26 8.65
N ILE A 80 8.08 3.10 7.93
CA ILE A 80 7.75 4.02 6.84
C ILE A 80 7.52 5.44 7.37
N HIS A 81 6.84 5.61 8.51
CA HIS A 81 6.61 6.94 9.10
C HIS A 81 7.88 7.66 9.57
N HIS A 82 8.87 6.94 10.08
CA HIS A 82 9.92 7.56 10.89
C HIS A 82 11.35 7.28 10.44
N LYS A 83 11.56 6.33 9.52
CA LYS A 83 12.90 5.86 9.19
C LYS A 83 13.33 6.20 7.76
N GLY A 84 12.61 7.08 7.06
CA GLY A 84 13.02 7.60 5.74
C GLY A 84 12.85 6.62 4.59
N TRP A 85 12.01 5.59 4.76
CA TRP A 85 11.67 4.68 3.68
C TRP A 85 10.69 5.35 2.71
N THR A 86 10.92 5.14 1.41
CA THR A 86 9.95 5.53 0.39
C THR A 86 9.11 4.32 0.03
N VAL A 87 7.79 4.53 -0.11
CA VAL A 87 6.85 3.54 -0.63
C VAL A 87 6.11 4.15 -1.81
N PHE A 88 5.87 3.37 -2.86
CA PHE A 88 5.10 3.79 -4.03
C PHE A 88 4.43 2.58 -4.68
N LEU A 89 3.45 2.82 -5.57
CA LEU A 89 2.92 1.75 -6.42
C LEU A 89 3.67 1.73 -7.76
N GLY A 90 4.14 0.55 -8.16
CA GLY A 90 4.78 0.34 -9.45
C GLY A 90 3.78 0.34 -10.60
N HIS A 91 4.29 0.26 -11.84
CA HIS A 91 3.47 0.11 -13.04
C HIS A 91 2.59 -1.15 -13.02
N ASP A 92 3.02 -2.16 -12.26
CA ASP A 92 2.30 -3.41 -12.02
C ASP A 92 1.18 -3.27 -10.97
N GLY A 93 0.97 -2.06 -10.43
CA GLY A 93 -0.04 -1.76 -9.43
C GLY A 93 0.27 -2.26 -8.03
N HIS A 94 1.49 -2.75 -7.75
CA HIS A 94 1.87 -3.29 -6.44
C HIS A 94 2.80 -2.35 -5.66
N PRO A 95 2.90 -2.52 -4.32
CA PRO A 95 3.80 -1.72 -3.50
C PRO A 95 5.28 -2.06 -3.71
N TRP A 96 6.08 -1.03 -3.94
CA TRP A 96 7.54 -1.05 -3.98
C TRP A 96 8.10 -0.14 -2.89
N PHE A 97 9.28 -0.49 -2.41
CA PHE A 97 9.94 0.18 -1.30
C PHE A 97 11.37 0.55 -1.68
N ILE A 98 11.81 1.74 -1.27
CA ILE A 98 13.22 2.16 -1.39
C ILE A 98 13.73 2.43 0.01
N ALA A 99 14.84 1.77 0.35
CA ALA A 99 15.50 1.95 1.63
C ALA A 99 16.14 3.36 1.72
N PRO A 100 16.29 3.92 2.93
CA PRO A 100 16.88 5.25 3.11
C PRO A 100 18.28 5.32 2.50
N GLY A 101 18.52 6.32 1.65
CA GLY A 101 19.81 6.52 0.97
C GLY A 101 20.13 5.48 -0.11
N LYS A 102 19.15 4.67 -0.53
CA LYS A 102 19.26 3.75 -1.67
C LYS A 102 18.41 4.26 -2.83
N THR A 103 18.68 3.75 -4.02
CA THR A 103 17.91 4.00 -5.24
C THR A 103 17.21 2.74 -5.72
N GLU A 104 17.74 1.57 -5.39
CA GLU A 104 17.19 0.29 -5.83
C GLU A 104 15.86 0.00 -5.13
N PRO A 105 14.77 -0.18 -5.89
CA PRO A 105 13.47 -0.52 -5.34
C PRO A 105 13.40 -2.03 -5.03
N MET A 106 12.65 -2.38 -3.99
CA MET A 106 12.45 -3.75 -3.55
C MET A 106 10.96 -4.01 -3.30
N ARG A 107 10.52 -5.22 -3.63
CA ARG A 107 9.14 -5.65 -3.46
C ARG A 107 9.07 -7.02 -2.78
N SER A 108 8.03 -7.20 -1.97
CA SER A 108 7.67 -8.51 -1.42
C SER A 108 6.78 -9.26 -2.41
N HIS A 109 7.18 -10.46 -2.85
CA HIS A 109 6.36 -11.31 -3.73
C HIS A 109 5.45 -12.29 -2.95
N ALA A 110 5.37 -12.15 -1.62
CA ALA A 110 4.59 -12.99 -0.71
C ALA A 110 4.89 -14.51 -0.80
N ARG A 111 6.11 -14.91 -0.43
CA ARG A 111 6.44 -16.00 0.52
C ARG A 111 7.96 -16.15 0.52
N ARG A 112 8.64 -15.64 1.55
CA ARG A 112 10.03 -15.97 1.93
C ARG A 112 11.18 -15.64 0.96
N THR A 113 10.95 -15.08 -0.22
CA THR A 113 12.05 -14.68 -1.14
C THR A 113 11.94 -13.21 -1.55
N LEU A 114 13.06 -12.50 -1.40
CA LEU A 114 13.31 -11.18 -1.99
C LEU A 114 13.90 -11.43 -3.38
N THR A 115 13.39 -10.76 -4.41
CA THR A 115 14.03 -10.69 -5.72
C THR A 115 14.47 -9.26 -5.97
N ASN A 116 15.72 -9.08 -6.39
CA ASN A 116 16.25 -7.82 -6.90
C ASN A 116 15.99 -7.75 -8.41
N GLU A 117 14.72 -7.86 -8.83
CA GLU A 117 14.40 -7.66 -10.25
C GLU A 117 14.53 -6.17 -10.56
N PRO A 118 15.25 -5.78 -11.62
CA PRO A 118 15.33 -4.39 -12.01
C PRO A 118 13.93 -3.91 -12.42
N LEU A 119 13.54 -2.74 -11.92
CA LEU A 119 12.38 -2.03 -12.46
C LEU A 119 12.62 -1.81 -13.97
N ALA A 120 11.58 -2.05 -14.79
CA ALA A 120 11.42 -1.63 -16.20
C ALA A 120 11.63 -2.70 -17.29
N ALA A 121 10.49 -3.30 -17.70
CA ALA A 121 10.00 -3.20 -19.06
C ALA A 121 8.48 -2.93 -19.03
#